data_AF-A0A392VJ85-F1
#
_entry.id   AF-A0A392VJ85-F1
#
_cell.length_a   1.000
_cell.length_b   1.000
_cell.length_c   1.000
_cell.angle_alpha   90.00
_cell.angle_beta   90.00
_cell.angle_gamma   90.00
#
_symmetry.space_group_name_H-M   'P 1'
#
loop_
_entity.id
_entity.type
_entity.pdbx_description
1 polymer ?
#
loop_
_entity_poly.entity_id
_entity_poly.type
_entity_poly.pdbx_seq_one_letter_code
_entity_poly.pdbx_strand_id
1 'polypeptide(L)' 'HYNTVEAEEDKCVKFESGLRPDIKHIIGFVEIRDFPTLMDKDRICDEDGKAKSSYYKAMNDRKGKSQDR' A
#
# COMPACT_ATOMS: atom_id res chain seq x y z
N HIS A 1 -19.29 -9.17 28.03
CA HIS A 1 -19.27 -8.90 26.58
C HIS A 1 -17.85 -8.48 26.28
N TYR A 2 -17.01 -9.37 25.74
CA TYR A 2 -15.59 -9.08 25.55
C TYR A 2 -15.40 -8.23 24.28
N ASN A 3 -14.65 -7.15 24.46
CA ASN A 3 -14.12 -6.14 23.54
C ASN A 3 -14.20 -6.44 22.04
N THR A 4 -14.99 -5.63 21.33
CA THR A 4 -14.94 -5.51 19.86
C THR A 4 -13.67 -4.83 19.36
N VAL A 5 -13.08 -3.94 20.17
CA VAL A 5 -11.91 -3.11 19.77
C VAL A 5 -10.63 -3.95 19.72
N GLU A 6 -10.34 -4.74 20.75
CA GLU A 6 -9.16 -5.64 20.76
C GLU A 6 -9.21 -6.67 19.62
N ALA A 7 -10.41 -7.18 19.31
CA ALA A 7 -10.60 -8.12 18.19
C ALA A 7 -10.39 -7.48 16.81
N GLU A 8 -10.76 -6.20 16.64
CA GLU A 8 -10.52 -5.44 15.41
C GLU A 8 -9.04 -5.05 15.27
N GLU A 9 -8.38 -4.71 16.36
CA GLU A 9 -6.94 -4.42 16.37
C GLU A 9 -6.12 -5.65 15.98
N ASP A 10 -6.39 -6.82 16.58
CA ASP A 10 -5.74 -8.08 16.21
C ASP A 10 -5.94 -8.41 14.72
N LYS A 11 -7.12 -8.11 14.19
CA LYS A 11 -7.46 -8.30 12.78
C LYS A 11 -6.64 -7.37 11.88
N CYS A 12 -6.46 -6.10 12.27
CA CYS A 12 -5.61 -5.15 11.56
C CYS A 12 -4.15 -5.60 11.58
N VAL A 13 -3.62 -5.97 12.75
CA VAL A 13 -2.23 -6.45 12.91
C VAL A 13 -1.98 -7.69 12.05
N LYS A 14 -2.91 -8.65 12.03
CA LYS A 14 -2.81 -9.84 11.19
C LYS A 14 -2.80 -9.49 9.70
N PHE A 15 -3.63 -8.55 9.28
CA PHE A 15 -3.67 -8.10 7.88
C PHE A 15 -2.37 -7.39 7.48
N GLU A 16 -1.90 -6.43 8.28
CA GLU A 16 -0.65 -5.71 8.06
C GLU A 16 0.58 -6.62 8.01
N SER A 17 0.55 -7.76 8.71
CA SER A 17 1.62 -8.74 8.65
C SER A 17 1.81 -9.36 7.26
N GLY A 18 0.74 -9.46 6.47
CA GLY A 18 0.73 -10.02 5.12
C GLY A 18 0.89 -9.00 4.00
N LEU A 19 0.93 -7.71 4.32
CA LEU A 19 1.09 -6.65 3.33
C LEU A 19 2.50 -6.63 2.75
N ARG A 20 2.60 -6.21 1.48
CA ARG A 20 3.89 -5.94 0.87
C ARG A 20 4.63 -4.83 1.62
N PRO A 21 5.97 -4.88 1.73
CA PRO A 21 6.72 -3.90 2.52
C PRO A 21 6.50 -2.43 2.11
N ASP A 22 6.33 -2.15 0.82
CA ASP A 22 6.06 -0.82 0.28
C ASP A 22 4.74 -0.25 0.77
N ILE A 23 3.67 -1.05 0.72
CA ILE A 23 2.35 -0.67 1.20
C ILE A 23 2.32 -0.62 2.74
N LYS A 24 2.91 -1.63 3.38
CA LYS A 24 3.00 -1.73 4.84
C LYS A 24 3.68 -0.50 5.44
N HIS A 25 4.74 -0.01 4.82
CA HIS A 25 5.44 1.17 5.30
C HIS A 25 4.56 2.42 5.24
N ILE A 26 3.80 2.60 4.15
CA ILE A 26 2.89 3.74 3.98
C ILE A 26 1.74 3.68 5.00
N ILE A 27 1.16 2.50 5.19
CA ILE A 27 0.03 2.28 6.10
C ILE A 27 0.46 2.35 7.56
N GLY A 28 1.61 1.79 7.91
CA GLY A 28 2.13 1.77 9.28
C GLY A 28 2.40 3.16 9.86
N PHE A 29 2.61 4.18 9.02
CA PHE A 29 2.69 5.58 9.47
C PHE A 29 1.35 6.20 9.86
N VAL A 30 0.24 5.63 9.39
CA VAL A 30 -1.12 6.15 9.60
C VAL A 30 -1.77 5.55 10.85
N GLU A 31 -1.18 4.50 11.44
CA GLU A 31 -1.62 3.83 12.67
C GLU A 31 -3.13 3.49 12.67
N ILE A 32 -3.61 2.84 11.60
CA ILE A 32 -5.04 2.54 11.42
C ILE A 32 -5.45 1.34 12.28
N ARG A 33 -6.47 1.54 13.11
CA ARG A 33 -7.02 0.50 14.02
C ARG A 33 -8.44 0.05 13.65
N ASP A 34 -8.99 0.62 12.57
CA ASP A 34 -10.29 0.26 12.00
C ASP A 34 -10.09 -0.57 10.74
N PHE A 35 -10.62 -1.80 10.74
CA PHE A 35 -10.34 -2.75 9.67
C PHE A 35 -10.89 -2.34 8.29
N PRO A 36 -12.13 -1.82 8.17
CA PRO A 36 -12.63 -1.26 6.91
C PRO A 36 -11.72 -0.15 6.35
N THR A 37 -11.30 0.79 7.20
CA THR A 37 -10.41 1.89 6.80
C THR A 37 -9.05 1.36 6.34
N LEU A 38 -8.50 0.36 7.04
CA LEU A 38 -7.23 -0.28 6.66
C LEU A 38 -7.31 -0.89 5.26
N MET A 39 -8.40 -1.62 4.96
CA MET A 39 -8.62 -2.20 3.64
C MET A 39 -8.75 -1.16 2.53
N ASP A 40 -9.47 -0.07 2.78
CA ASP A 40 -9.61 1.00 1.79
C ASP A 40 -8.28 1.70 1.52
N LYS A 41 -7.46 1.92 2.55
CA LYS A 41 -6.13 2.51 2.41
C LYS A 41 -5.16 1.58 1.69
N ASP A 42 -5.19 0.28 1.98
CA ASP A 42 -4.44 -0.74 1.26
C ASP A 42 -4.75 -0.74 -0.24
N ARG A 43 -6.04 -0.73 -0.60
CA ARG A 43 -6.48 -0.65 -2.01
C ARG A 43 -5.91 0.60 -2.70
N ILE A 44 -6.06 1.77 -2.08
CA ILE A 44 -5.57 3.04 -2.66
C ILE A 44 -4.04 3.01 -2.83
N CYS A 45 -3.30 2.55 -1.82
CA CYS A 45 -1.84 2.48 -1.88
C CYS A 45 -1.34 1.50 -2.95
N ASP A 46 -2.04 0.39 -3.16
CA ASP A 46 -1.72 -0.56 -4.22
C ASP A 46 -1.93 0.05 -5.62
N GLU A 47 -3.04 0.76 -5.83
CA GLU A 47 -3.33 1.47 -7.08
C GLU A 47 -2.31 2.59 -7.34
N ASP A 48 -2.00 3.41 -6.33
CA ASP A 48 -0.99 4.48 -6.43
C ASP A 48 0.40 3.91 -6.72
N GLY A 49 0.77 2.78 -6.09
CA GLY A 49 2.02 2.07 -6.36
C GLY A 49 2.13 1.61 -7.82
N LYS A 50 1.04 1.06 -8.37
CA LYS A 50 0.96 0.66 -9.78
C LYS A 50 1.04 1.86 -10.73
N ALA A 51 0.30 2.93 -10.44
CA ALA A 51 0.32 4.15 -11.22
C ALA A 51 1.73 4.77 -11.27
N LYS A 52 2.40 4.83 -10.11
CA LYS A 52 3.77 5.32 -9.99
C LYS A 52 4.75 4.46 -10.79
N SER A 53 4.66 3.14 -10.67
CA SER A 53 5.49 2.20 -11.43
C SER A 53 5.31 2.38 -12.94
N SER A 54 4.06 2.49 -13.40
CA SER A 54 3.71 2.75 -14.81
C SER A 54 4.32 4.07 -15.31
N TYR A 55 4.18 5.15 -14.53
CA TYR A 55 4.73 6.47 -14.89
C TYR A 55 6.26 6.44 -15.09
N TYR A 56 7.00 5.86 -14.15
CA TYR A 56 8.47 5.80 -14.25
C TYR A 56 8.94 4.85 -15.35
N LYS A 57 8.24 3.74 -15.57
CA LYS A 57 8.51 2.85 -16.72
C LYS A 57 8.35 3.61 -18.02
N ALA A 58 7.20 4.27 -18.21
CA ALA A 58 6.93 5.07 -19.40
C ALA A 58 7.99 6.16 -19.58
N MET A 59 8.42 6.83 -18.49
CA MET A 59 9.47 7.85 -18.53
C MET A 59 10.83 7.29 -18.95
N ASN A 60 11.21 6.12 -18.46
CA ASN A 60 12.49 5.48 -18.79
C ASN A 60 12.52 4.99 -20.24
N ASP A 61 11.40 4.46 -20.76
CA ASP A 61 11.30 4.00 -22.15
C ASP A 61 11.52 5.15 -23.16
N ARG A 62 11.06 6.37 -22.84
CA ARG A 62 11.31 7.57 -23.68
C ARG A 62 12.78 7.98 -23.66
N LYS A 63 13.44 7.84 -22.50
CA LYS A 63 14.85 8.20 -22.33
C LYS A 63 15.78 7.19 -23.03
N GLY A 64 15.45 5.90 -23.00
CA GLY A 64 16.21 4.85 -23.68
C GLY A 64 16.21 4.97 -25.21
N LYS A 65 15.16 5.57 -25.81
CA LYS A 65 15.09 5.83 -27.26
C LYS A 65 15.95 6.99 -27.75
N SER A 66 16.54 7.79 -26.86
CA SER A 66 17.42 8.91 -27.22
C SER A 66 18.91 8.52 -27.30
N GLN A 67 19.28 7.29 -26.94
CA GLN A 67 20.67 6.80 -26.96
C GLN A 67 21.00 5.91 -28.18
N ASP A 68 20.14 5.90 -29.20
CA ASP A 68 20.47 5.37 -30.53
C ASP A 68 20.85 6.56 -31.44
N ARG A 69 22.06 7.11 -31.23
CA ARG A 69 22.77 8.00 -32.15
C ARG A 69 24.26 7.74 -32.03
#